data_AF-A0A2N3HHD7-F1
#
_entry.id   AF-A0A2N3HHD7-F1
#
_cell.length_a   1.000
_cell.length_b   1.000
_cell.length_c   1.000
_cell.angle_alpha   90.00
_cell.angle_beta   90.00
_cell.angle_gamma   90.00
#
_symmetry.space_group_name_H-M   'P 1'
#
loop_
_entity.id
_entity.type
_entity.pdbx_description
1 polymer ?
#
loop_
_entity_poly.entity_id
_entity_poly.type
_entity_poly.pdbx_seq_one_letter_code
_entity_poly.pdbx_strand_id
1 'polypeptide(L)' 'MFKLKYKIVVFYLLSLVFSPKTNAQCAMCRAVLESEEGQTAAQGINDGIVYLMAIPYILVAGISYLIYRKFYRVNAKLNK' A
#
# COMPACT_ATOMS: atom_id res chain seq x y z
N MET A 1 39.42 -15.65 -6.47
CA MET A 1 38.46 -15.52 -5.34
C MET A 1 38.55 -14.18 -4.59
N PHE A 2 39.74 -13.62 -4.35
CA PHE A 2 39.89 -12.30 -3.68
C PHE A 2 39.31 -11.10 -4.45
N LYS A 3 39.29 -11.15 -5.80
CA LYS A 3 38.77 -10.04 -6.62
C LYS A 3 37.25 -9.80 -6.49
N LEU A 4 36.48 -10.83 -6.14
CA LEU A 4 35.03 -10.69 -5.98
C LEU A 4 34.67 -10.09 -4.60
N LYS A 5 35.46 -10.42 -3.57
CA LYS A 5 35.28 -9.89 -2.21
C LYS A 5 35.50 -8.38 -2.15
N TYR A 6 36.54 -7.85 -2.79
CA TYR A 6 36.77 -6.39 -2.78
C TYR A 6 35.66 -5.64 -3.53
N LYS A 7 35.15 -6.19 -4.65
CA LYS A 7 34.06 -5.56 -5.40
C LYS A 7 32.78 -5.46 -4.58
N ILE A 8 32.47 -6.52 -3.82
CA ILE A 8 31.30 -6.54 -2.92
C ILE A 8 31.48 -5.52 -1.78
N VAL A 9 32.66 -5.47 -1.17
CA VAL A 9 32.96 -4.51 -0.09
C VAL A 9 32.90 -3.07 -0.61
N VAL A 10 33.48 -2.79 -1.78
CA VAL A 10 33.44 -1.46 -2.42
C VAL A 10 32.00 -1.08 -2.80
N PHE A 11 31.20 -2.01 -3.31
CA PHE A 11 29.79 -1.75 -3.62
C PHE A 11 28.98 -1.40 -2.36
N TYR A 12 29.19 -2.13 -1.26
CA TYR A 12 28.53 -1.83 0.03
C TYR A 12 28.95 -0.48 0.60
N LEU A 13 30.25 -0.15 0.54
CA LEU A 13 30.77 1.15 0.93
C LEU A 13 30.19 2.29 0.08
N LEU A 14 30.09 2.09 -1.24
CA LEU A 14 29.51 3.09 -2.14
C LEU A 14 28.00 3.30 -1.88
N SER A 15 27.27 2.23 -1.55
CA SER A 15 25.85 2.30 -1.21
C SER A 15 25.57 3.05 0.10
N LEU A 16 26.50 3.03 1.07
CA LEU A 16 26.35 3.77 2.34
C LEU A 16 26.49 5.29 2.14
N VAL A 17 27.28 5.72 1.15
CA VAL A 17 27.45 7.14 0.81
C VAL A 17 26.34 7.62 -0.14
N PHE A 18 25.72 6.69 -0.88
CA PHE A 18 24.59 6.97 -1.76
C PHE A 18 23.27 7.00 -0.98
N SER A 19 23.05 8.08 -0.25
CA SER A 19 21.72 8.43 0.26
C SER A 19 21.04 9.32 -0.78
N PRO A 20 20.09 8.81 -1.59
CA PRO A 20 19.27 9.72 -2.38
C PRO A 20 18.56 10.66 -1.41
N LYS A 21 18.55 11.96 -1.70
CA LYS A 21 17.66 12.92 -1.03
C LYS A 21 16.23 12.60 -1.46
N THR A 22 15.70 11.49 -0.99
CA THR A 22 14.25 11.28 -1.00
C THR A 22 13.73 12.21 0.07
N ASN A 23 12.90 13.15 -0.34
CA ASN A 23 12.11 13.88 0.64
C ASN A 23 11.26 12.82 1.33
N ALA A 24 11.63 12.42 2.55
CA ALA A 24 10.68 11.80 3.45
C ALA A 24 9.65 12.88 3.74
N GLN A 25 8.67 12.99 2.85
CA GLN A 25 7.62 13.99 2.81
C GLN A 25 6.70 13.93 4.05
N CYS A 26 6.98 13.05 5.00
CA CYS A 26 6.13 12.77 6.13
C CYS A 26 6.02 13.95 7.12
N ALA A 27 7.05 14.80 7.26
CA ALA A 27 6.99 15.97 8.15
C ALA A 27 6.55 17.27 7.43
N MET A 28 6.92 17.47 6.17
CA MET A 28 6.50 18.64 5.39
C MET A 28 5.08 18.54 4.82
N CYS A 29 4.66 17.36 4.35
CA CYS A 29 3.28 17.19 3.88
C CYS A 29 2.29 17.35 5.02
N ARG A 30 2.64 16.88 6.23
CA ARG A 30 1.75 17.06 7.38
C ARG A 30 1.57 18.54 7.74
N ALA A 31 2.65 19.32 7.77
CA ALA A 31 2.58 20.75 8.07
C ALA A 31 1.80 21.56 7.00
N VAL A 32 1.92 21.20 5.72
CA VAL A 32 1.11 21.81 4.65
C VAL A 32 -0.36 21.43 4.82
N LEU A 33 -0.68 20.15 5.07
CA LEU A 33 -2.06 19.69 5.23
C LEU A 33 -2.76 20.24 6.49
N GLU A 34 -2.01 20.58 7.53
CA GLU A 34 -2.53 21.21 8.76
C GLU A 34 -2.65 22.74 8.66
N SER A 35 -2.15 23.36 7.58
CA SER A 35 -2.36 24.78 7.30
C SER A 35 -3.79 25.06 6.77
N GLU A 36 -4.31 26.28 6.95
CA GLU A 36 -5.65 26.65 6.46
C GLU A 36 -5.83 26.41 4.95
N GLU A 37 -4.81 26.71 4.15
CA GLU A 37 -4.80 26.45 2.70
C GLU A 37 -4.73 24.94 2.38
N GLY A 38 -4.08 24.15 3.24
CA GLY A 38 -3.95 22.71 3.06
C GLY A 38 -5.13 21.88 3.54
N GLN A 39 -6.11 22.46 4.24
CA GLN A 39 -7.31 21.74 4.67
C GLN A 39 -8.10 21.16 3.49
N THR A 40 -8.22 21.92 2.38
CA THR A 40 -8.88 21.44 1.16
C THR A 40 -8.14 20.26 0.54
N ALA A 41 -6.81 20.30 0.53
CA ALA A 41 -5.98 19.20 0.06
C ALA A 41 -6.06 17.98 0.99
N ALA A 42 -6.12 18.21 2.31
CA ALA A 42 -6.27 17.16 3.32
C ALA A 42 -7.60 16.42 3.18
N GLN A 43 -8.67 17.13 2.87
CA GLN A 43 -9.98 16.55 2.62
C GLN A 43 -9.97 15.65 1.38
N GLY A 44 -9.37 16.12 0.26
CA GLY A 44 -9.21 15.30 -0.94
C GLY A 44 -8.34 14.05 -0.74
N ILE A 45 -7.31 14.12 0.10
CA ILE A 45 -6.49 12.95 0.45
C ILE A 45 -7.29 11.97 1.31
N ASN A 46 -8.05 12.44 2.30
CA ASN A 46 -8.89 11.60 3.14
C ASN A 46 -9.94 10.85 2.31
N ASP A 47 -10.60 11.54 1.39
CA ASP A 47 -11.55 10.94 0.45
C ASP A 47 -10.86 9.87 -0.43
N GLY A 48 -9.63 10.14 -0.89
CA GLY A 48 -8.81 9.18 -1.60
C GLY A 48 -8.46 7.92 -0.78
N ILE A 49 -8.11 8.09 0.50
CA ILE A 49 -7.83 6.96 1.41
C ILE A 49 -9.08 6.12 1.60
N VAL A 50 -10.23 6.74 1.87
CA VAL A 50 -11.51 6.02 2.03
C VAL A 50 -11.88 5.28 0.75
N TYR A 51 -11.71 5.92 -0.42
CA TYR A 51 -11.97 5.29 -1.72
C TYR A 51 -11.07 4.07 -1.96
N LEU A 52 -9.76 4.19 -1.70
CA LEU A 52 -8.81 3.08 -1.86
C LEU A 52 -9.07 1.95 -0.84
N MET A 53 -9.47 2.29 0.39
CA MET A 53 -9.83 1.30 1.41
C MET A 53 -11.16 0.59 1.09
N ALA A 54 -12.10 1.22 0.40
CA ALA A 54 -13.36 0.58 0.05
C ALA A 54 -13.17 -0.63 -0.89
N ILE A 55 -12.19 -0.57 -1.79
CA ILE A 55 -11.91 -1.62 -2.78
C ILE A 55 -11.67 -3.00 -2.14
N PRO A 56 -10.71 -3.18 -1.21
CA PRO A 56 -10.46 -4.49 -0.60
C PRO A 56 -11.69 -5.04 0.15
N TYR A 57 -12.50 -4.18 0.79
CA TYR A 57 -13.71 -4.64 1.48
C TYR A 57 -14.77 -5.15 0.50
N ILE A 58 -15.00 -4.44 -0.61
CA ILE A 58 -15.96 -4.85 -1.65
C ILE A 58 -15.51 -6.15 -2.30
N LEU A 59 -14.21 -6.28 -2.59
CA LEU A 59 -13.66 -7.50 -3.19
C LEU A 59 -13.83 -8.71 -2.27
N VAL A 60 -13.48 -8.59 -0.99
CA VAL A 60 -13.65 -9.67 -0.01
C VAL A 60 -15.12 -10.05 0.11
N ALA A 61 -16.03 -9.07 0.27
CA ALA A 61 -17.47 -9.34 0.35
C ALA A 61 -18.01 -10.06 -0.90
N GLY A 62 -17.60 -9.62 -2.09
CA GLY A 62 -17.99 -10.24 -3.36
C GLY A 62 -17.48 -11.68 -3.50
N ILE A 63 -16.19 -11.91 -3.22
CA ILE A 63 -15.59 -13.25 -3.28
C ILE A 63 -16.25 -14.18 -2.27
N SER A 64 -16.39 -13.76 -1.01
CA SER A 64 -17.04 -14.53 0.04
C SER A 64 -18.49 -14.88 -0.32
N TYR A 65 -19.23 -13.95 -0.93
CA TYR A 65 -20.60 -14.21 -1.39
C TYR A 65 -20.65 -15.24 -2.52
N LEU A 66 -19.75 -15.15 -3.51
CA LEU A 66 -19.68 -16.11 -4.61
C LEU A 66 -19.33 -17.52 -4.12
N ILE A 67 -18.37 -17.63 -3.19
CA ILE A 67 -18.02 -18.89 -2.54
C ILE A 67 -19.23 -19.43 -1.76
N TYR A 68 -19.87 -18.60 -0.94
CA TYR A 68 -21.03 -19.02 -0.16
C TYR A 68 -22.15 -19.56 -1.05
N ARG A 69 -22.47 -18.83 -2.13
CA ARG A 69 -23.48 -19.25 -3.10
C ARG A 69 -23.09 -20.54 -3.80
N LYS A 70 -21.83 -20.70 -4.21
CA LYS A 70 -21.38 -21.86 -4.97
C LYS A 70 -21.28 -23.13 -4.12
N PHE A 71 -20.88 -23.05 -2.86
CA PHE A 71 -20.72 -24.23 -2.03
C PHE A 71 -21.98 -24.51 -1.20
N TYR A 72 -22.55 -23.52 -0.52
CA TYR A 72 -23.62 -23.79 0.43
C TYR A 72 -25.01 -23.79 -0.22
N ARG A 73 -25.30 -22.85 -1.15
CA ARG A 73 -26.59 -22.89 -1.86
C ARG A 73 -26.68 -24.01 -2.90
N VAL A 74 -25.59 -24.33 -3.61
CA VAL A 74 -25.60 -25.45 -4.57
C VAL A 74 -25.73 -26.79 -3.85
N ASN A 75 -25.00 -27.03 -2.76
CA ASN A 75 -25.14 -28.26 -1.98
C ASN A 75 -26.55 -28.40 -1.39
N ALA A 76 -27.15 -27.33 -0.87
CA ALA A 76 -28.54 -27.36 -0.41
C ALA A 76 -29.56 -27.67 -1.53
N LYS A 77 -29.22 -27.37 -2.79
CA LYS A 77 -30.04 -27.72 -3.96
C LYS A 77 -29.77 -29.14 -4.47
N LEU A 78 -28.54 -29.66 -4.32
CA LEU A 78 -28.15 -31.03 -4.71
C LEU A 78 -28.64 -32.09 -3.71
N ASN A 79 -28.86 -31.70 -2.46
CA ASN A 79 -29.32 -32.59 -1.38
C ASN A 79 -30.85 -32.56 -1.17
N LYS A 80 -31.58 -32.04 -2.16
CA LYS A 80 -33.05 -32.09 -2.27
C LYS A 80 -33.41 -32.95 -3.47
#